data_AF-A0A960XL26-F1
#
_entry.id   AF-A0A960XL26-F1
#
_cell.length_a   1.000
_cell.length_b   1.000
_cell.length_c   1.000
_cell.angle_alpha   90.00
_cell.angle_beta   90.00
_cell.angle_gamma   90.00
#
_symmetry.space_group_name_H-M   'P 1'
#
loop_
_entity.id
_entity.type
_entity.pdbx_description
1 polymer ?
#
loop_
_entity_poly.entity_id
_entity_poly.type
_entity_poly.pdbx_seq_one_letter_code
_entity_poly.pdbx_strand_id
1 'polypeptide(L)'
;KMWAGDNGDKYPWSLTTAAGGSSDSADWTDHFRLCSNELEQPEILRCPADKDRLVATNWTSAEGDRNVSYFVGTTASEYRPQTILLGDRNVTGGNGGFDLKWSKFMGSSIDAAWDETIHVRNGNLAYADGSVHQVNTMALRAQISTGLSLGLSNVVFSLPRGIF
;
A
#
# COMPACT_ATOMS: atom_id res chain seq x y z
N LYS A 1 2.17 -20.09 -4.52
CA LYS A 1 3.59 -19.86 -4.19
C LYS A 1 3.65 -18.45 -3.61
N MET A 2 4.78 -17.77 -3.46
CA MET A 2 4.77 -16.37 -3.04
C MET A 2 5.75 -15.63 -3.94
N TRP A 3 5.28 -14.58 -4.62
CA TRP A 3 6.07 -13.83 -5.59
C TRP A 3 7.40 -13.33 -5.00
N ALA A 4 7.38 -12.84 -3.76
CA ALA A 4 8.57 -12.32 -3.08
C ALA A 4 9.67 -13.38 -2.94
N GLY A 5 9.32 -14.62 -2.57
CA GLY A 5 10.29 -15.71 -2.42
C GLY A 5 10.97 -16.09 -3.74
N ASP A 6 10.28 -15.94 -4.87
CA ASP A 6 10.86 -16.16 -6.21
C ASP A 6 11.68 -14.96 -6.71
N ASN A 7 11.62 -13.81 -6.02
CA ASN A 7 12.24 -12.53 -6.42
C ASN A 7 13.21 -11.96 -5.38
N GLY A 8 13.79 -12.84 -4.54
CA GLY A 8 14.82 -12.48 -3.57
C GLY A 8 14.30 -11.69 -2.38
N ASP A 9 13.12 -12.06 -1.88
CA ASP A 9 12.45 -11.50 -0.70
C ASP A 9 12.16 -10.00 -0.85
N LYS A 10 11.82 -9.61 -2.08
CA LYS A 10 11.48 -8.25 -2.47
C LYS A 10 10.03 -8.18 -2.91
N TYR A 11 9.41 -7.02 -2.67
CA TYR A 11 8.08 -6.73 -3.19
C TYR A 11 8.14 -6.20 -4.63
N PRO A 12 7.05 -6.28 -5.41
CA PRO A 12 7.02 -5.83 -6.80
C PRO A 12 7.54 -4.39 -6.98
N TRP A 13 7.19 -3.48 -6.08
CA TRP A 13 7.61 -2.07 -6.11
C TRP A 13 9.06 -1.82 -5.64
N SER A 14 9.79 -2.86 -5.25
CA SER A 14 11.22 -2.78 -4.88
C SER A 14 12.17 -3.05 -6.06
N LEU A 15 11.62 -3.45 -7.21
CA LEU A 15 12.36 -3.78 -8.42
C LEU A 15 11.81 -2.98 -9.61
N THR A 16 12.69 -2.63 -10.55
CA THR A 16 12.28 -2.00 -11.81
C THR A 16 11.60 -3.03 -12.71
N THR A 17 10.80 -2.57 -13.66
CA THR A 17 10.20 -3.36 -14.74
C THR A 17 11.24 -4.17 -15.51
N ALA A 18 12.42 -3.59 -15.77
CA ALA A 18 13.55 -4.29 -16.38
C ALA A 18 14.08 -5.47 -15.54
N ALA A 19 13.87 -5.44 -14.21
CA ALA A 19 14.21 -6.50 -13.27
C ALA A 19 12.99 -7.35 -12.86
N GLY A 20 11.86 -7.24 -13.57
CA GLY A 20 10.63 -7.99 -13.31
C GLY A 20 9.70 -7.39 -12.26
N GLY A 21 10.00 -6.21 -11.73
CA GLY A 21 9.17 -5.47 -10.78
C GLY A 21 8.28 -4.40 -11.41
N SER A 22 7.87 -3.43 -10.60
CA SER A 22 6.91 -2.38 -10.96
C SER A 22 7.28 -0.99 -10.44
N SER A 23 8.47 -0.78 -9.88
CA SER A 23 8.85 0.49 -9.25
C SER A 23 8.83 1.68 -10.22
N ASP A 24 9.06 1.42 -11.50
CA ASP A 24 9.07 2.39 -12.60
C ASP A 24 7.97 2.08 -13.65
N SER A 25 6.96 1.27 -13.29
CA SER A 25 5.82 1.05 -14.18
C SER A 25 4.99 2.32 -14.32
N ALA A 26 4.53 2.59 -15.54
CA ALA A 26 3.56 3.65 -15.82
C ALA A 26 2.15 3.30 -15.32
N ASP A 27 1.82 2.01 -15.21
CA ASP A 27 0.56 1.54 -14.64
C ASP A 27 0.78 1.13 -13.19
N TRP A 28 0.25 1.94 -12.28
CA TRP A 28 0.32 1.70 -10.84
C TRP A 28 -0.26 0.33 -10.44
N THR A 29 -1.22 -0.19 -11.20
CA THR A 29 -1.86 -1.49 -10.94
C THR A 29 -0.89 -2.67 -11.07
N ASP A 30 0.26 -2.48 -11.73
CA ASP A 30 1.29 -3.51 -11.86
C ASP A 30 1.88 -3.97 -10.52
N HIS A 31 1.78 -3.14 -9.48
CA HIS A 31 2.13 -3.54 -8.12
C HIS A 31 1.37 -4.80 -7.66
N PHE A 32 0.15 -5.02 -8.16
CA PHE A 32 -0.65 -6.21 -7.89
C PHE A 32 -0.68 -7.18 -9.07
N ARG A 33 -0.67 -6.68 -10.32
CA ARG A 33 -0.77 -7.50 -11.53
C ARG A 33 0.37 -8.52 -11.64
N LEU A 34 1.57 -8.18 -11.19
CA LEU A 34 2.71 -9.10 -11.12
C LEU A 34 2.49 -10.28 -10.16
N CYS A 35 1.63 -10.09 -9.16
CA CYS A 35 1.23 -11.11 -8.20
C CYS A 35 -0.08 -11.83 -8.61
N SER A 36 -0.55 -11.67 -9.85
CA SER A 36 -1.84 -12.23 -10.31
C SER A 36 -1.95 -13.74 -10.16
N ASN A 37 -0.85 -14.48 -10.34
CA ASN A 37 -0.80 -15.93 -10.12
C ASN A 37 -1.01 -16.34 -8.65
N GLU A 38 -0.73 -15.44 -7.70
CA GLU A 38 -0.88 -15.70 -6.25
C GLU A 38 -2.19 -15.16 -5.69
N LEU A 39 -2.72 -14.09 -6.28
CA LEU A 39 -3.99 -13.48 -5.89
C LEU A 39 -5.19 -14.09 -6.62
N GLU A 40 -4.95 -14.88 -7.68
CA GLU A 40 -5.93 -15.54 -8.55
C GLU A 40 -6.85 -14.56 -9.30
N GLN A 41 -7.69 -13.81 -8.57
CA GLN A 41 -8.65 -12.86 -9.13
C GLN A 41 -8.49 -11.46 -8.56
N PRO A 42 -8.62 -10.40 -9.38
CA PRO A 42 -8.43 -9.02 -8.94
C PRO A 42 -9.60 -8.48 -8.10
N GLU A 43 -10.72 -9.22 -8.00
CA GLU A 43 -11.84 -8.84 -7.11
C GLU A 43 -11.38 -8.66 -5.66
N ILE A 44 -10.37 -9.42 -5.21
CA ILE A 44 -9.81 -9.32 -3.86
C ILE A 44 -9.22 -7.94 -3.55
N LEU A 45 -8.87 -7.16 -4.57
CA LEU A 45 -8.29 -5.82 -4.41
C LEU A 45 -9.32 -4.76 -4.00
N ARG A 46 -10.61 -5.11 -3.98
CA ARG A 46 -11.69 -4.23 -3.56
C ARG A 46 -12.10 -4.53 -2.12
N CYS A 47 -12.09 -3.50 -1.28
CA CYS A 47 -12.71 -3.57 0.04
C CYS A 47 -14.24 -3.52 -0.12
N PRO A 48 -15.01 -4.43 0.50
CA PRO A 48 -16.48 -4.39 0.41
C PRO A 48 -17.11 -3.09 0.93
N ALA A 49 -16.45 -2.41 1.87
CA ALA A 49 -16.89 -1.13 2.43
C ALA A 49 -16.60 0.06 1.51
N ASP A 50 -15.64 -0.07 0.58
CA ASP A 50 -15.31 0.98 -0.38
C ASP A 50 -16.33 1.00 -1.52
N LYS A 51 -17.28 1.93 -1.43
CA LYS A 51 -18.40 2.04 -2.38
C LYS A 51 -18.03 2.79 -3.66
N ASP A 52 -16.90 3.50 -3.67
CA ASP A 52 -16.45 4.23 -4.86
C ASP A 52 -15.68 3.34 -5.85
N ARG A 53 -15.24 2.15 -5.40
CA ARG A 53 -14.50 1.19 -6.23
C ARG A 53 -15.42 0.17 -6.86
N LEU A 54 -15.15 -0.14 -8.12
CA LEU A 54 -15.83 -1.19 -8.89
C LEU A 54 -15.05 -2.50 -8.77
N VAL A 55 -15.75 -3.64 -8.83
CA VAL A 55 -15.10 -4.95 -8.88
C VAL A 55 -14.38 -5.12 -10.22
N ALA A 56 -13.08 -5.42 -10.19
CA ALA A 56 -12.36 -5.85 -11.38
C ALA A 56 -12.70 -7.31 -11.70
N THR A 57 -13.01 -7.61 -12.96
CA THR A 57 -13.36 -8.98 -13.40
C THR A 57 -12.18 -9.74 -14.00
N ASN A 58 -11.10 -9.05 -14.36
CA ASN A 58 -9.89 -9.62 -14.93
C ASN A 58 -8.70 -8.66 -14.75
N TRP A 59 -7.48 -9.19 -14.76
CA TRP A 59 -6.25 -8.44 -14.53
C TRP A 59 -5.89 -7.46 -15.66
N THR A 60 -6.33 -7.74 -16.88
CA THR A 60 -6.04 -6.93 -18.07
C THR A 60 -6.76 -5.59 -18.04
N SER A 61 -7.98 -5.55 -17.52
CA SER A 61 -8.79 -4.34 -17.41
C SER A 61 -8.84 -3.77 -15.99
N ALA A 62 -8.05 -4.31 -15.06
CA ALA A 62 -7.96 -3.77 -13.71
C ALA A 62 -7.19 -2.44 -13.74
N GLU A 63 -7.81 -1.39 -13.19
CA GLU A 63 -7.26 -0.04 -13.08
C GLU A 63 -7.17 0.36 -11.60
N GLY A 64 -6.03 0.91 -11.18
CA GLY A 64 -5.75 1.24 -9.78
C GLY A 64 -6.82 2.12 -9.14
N ASP A 65 -7.11 3.27 -9.76
CA ASP A 65 -8.08 4.25 -9.28
C ASP A 65 -9.55 3.80 -9.35
N ARG A 66 -9.87 2.80 -10.16
CA ARG A 66 -11.25 2.28 -10.29
C ARG A 66 -11.52 1.05 -9.46
N ASN A 67 -10.53 0.18 -9.29
CA ASN A 67 -10.75 -1.17 -8.77
C ASN A 67 -10.04 -1.45 -7.44
N VAL A 68 -8.99 -0.70 -7.09
CA VAL A 68 -8.16 -1.01 -5.94
C VAL A 68 -8.51 -0.11 -4.76
N SER A 69 -8.82 -0.73 -3.62
CA SER A 69 -9.18 -0.09 -2.35
C SER A 69 -8.01 0.07 -1.38
N TYR A 70 -6.81 -0.35 -1.77
CA TYR A 70 -5.66 -0.40 -0.89
C TYR A 70 -4.47 0.38 -1.46
N PHE A 71 -3.73 1.10 -0.61
CA PHE A 71 -2.42 1.63 -0.97
C PHE A 71 -1.34 0.56 -0.83
N VAL A 72 -0.17 0.82 -1.43
CA VAL A 72 1.05 0.04 -1.21
C VAL A 72 2.09 0.82 -0.40
N GLY A 73 2.67 0.17 0.60
CA GLY A 73 3.77 0.70 1.41
C GLY A 73 5.10 0.50 0.69
N THR A 74 5.54 1.47 -0.10
CA THR A 74 6.70 1.28 -1.00
C THR A 74 8.03 1.16 -0.26
N THR A 75 8.06 1.53 1.02
CA THR A 75 9.21 1.41 1.91
C THR A 75 9.17 0.17 2.81
N ALA A 76 8.14 -0.68 2.67
CA ALA A 76 8.02 -1.93 3.42
C ALA A 76 9.11 -2.93 3.01
N SER A 77 9.48 -3.81 3.93
CA SER A 77 10.53 -4.80 3.69
C SER A 77 10.31 -6.04 4.56
N GLU A 78 10.50 -7.22 3.98
CA GLU A 78 10.42 -8.49 4.73
C GLU A 78 11.45 -8.58 5.86
N TYR A 79 12.59 -7.90 5.72
CA TYR A 79 13.60 -7.78 6.79
C TYR A 79 13.13 -6.91 7.97
N ARG A 80 12.00 -6.22 7.85
CA ARG A 80 11.38 -5.40 8.88
C ARG A 80 9.89 -5.75 8.97
N PRO A 81 9.54 -6.87 9.65
CA PRO A 81 8.18 -7.44 9.64
C PRO A 81 7.08 -6.46 10.07
N GLN A 82 7.39 -5.53 10.97
CA GLN A 82 6.46 -4.53 11.48
C GLN A 82 6.24 -3.32 10.53
N THR A 83 6.80 -3.35 9.32
CA THR A 83 6.55 -2.29 8.34
C THR A 83 5.21 -2.49 7.65
N ILE A 84 4.50 -1.38 7.45
CA ILE A 84 3.18 -1.36 6.81
C ILE A 84 3.36 -1.67 5.33
N LEU A 85 2.78 -2.79 4.89
CA LEU A 85 2.86 -3.29 3.53
C LEU A 85 1.71 -2.80 2.65
N LEU A 86 0.48 -2.89 3.18
CA LEU A 86 -0.75 -2.46 2.52
C LEU A 86 -1.66 -1.80 3.54
N GLY A 87 -2.62 -1.01 3.08
CA GLY A 87 -3.71 -0.54 3.92
C GLY A 87 -4.79 0.15 3.11
N ASP A 88 -5.90 0.50 3.74
CA ASP A 88 -7.03 1.11 3.02
C ASP A 88 -6.63 2.45 2.36
N ARG A 89 -7.15 2.72 1.17
CA ARG A 89 -6.78 3.90 0.38
C ARG A 89 -7.21 5.23 0.99
N ASN A 90 -8.06 5.22 2.02
CA ASN A 90 -8.66 6.40 2.61
C ASN A 90 -7.78 7.06 3.69
N VAL A 91 -6.47 6.79 3.61
CA VAL A 91 -5.45 7.49 4.38
C VAL A 91 -5.17 8.86 3.77
N THR A 92 -4.92 9.84 4.64
CA THR A 92 -4.64 11.24 4.30
C THR A 92 -3.42 11.74 5.08
N GLY A 93 -2.91 12.92 4.73
CA GLY A 93 -1.71 13.53 5.34
C GLY A 93 -0.46 13.36 4.48
N GLY A 94 0.73 13.48 5.07
CA GLY A 94 1.99 13.16 4.39
C GLY A 94 2.30 14.04 3.18
N ASN A 95 1.91 15.32 3.25
CA ASN A 95 1.97 16.32 2.17
C ASN A 95 0.98 16.13 0.99
N GLY A 96 0.05 15.16 1.10
CA GLY A 96 -0.97 14.92 0.08
C GLY A 96 -0.41 14.34 -1.22
N GLY A 97 -1.17 14.48 -2.31
CA GLY A 97 -0.87 13.83 -3.59
C GLY A 97 -1.14 12.32 -3.53
N PHE A 98 -0.52 11.57 -4.45
CA PHE A 98 -0.68 10.11 -4.49
C PHE A 98 0.40 9.36 -3.71
N ASP A 99 1.50 10.01 -3.34
CA ASP A 99 2.58 9.39 -2.56
C ASP A 99 2.72 10.10 -1.21
N LEU A 100 1.95 9.64 -0.23
CA LEU A 100 1.94 10.21 1.11
C LEU A 100 3.23 9.84 1.82
N LYS A 101 3.97 10.83 2.31
CA LYS A 101 5.31 10.62 2.85
C LYS A 101 5.51 11.22 4.23
N TRP A 102 6.00 10.38 5.16
CA TRP A 102 6.51 10.82 6.46
C TRP A 102 7.99 10.46 6.56
N SER A 103 8.79 11.39 7.08
CA SER A 103 10.25 11.26 7.14
C SER A 103 10.74 11.52 8.55
N LYS A 104 11.76 10.77 8.98
CA LYS A 104 12.43 11.02 10.26
C LYS A 104 13.09 12.40 10.34
N PHE A 105 13.34 13.03 9.19
CA PHE A 105 14.01 14.33 9.09
C PHE A 105 13.07 15.53 8.98
N MET A 106 11.77 15.31 8.71
CA MET A 106 10.84 16.41 8.49
C MET A 106 10.45 17.16 9.77
N GLY A 107 10.76 16.63 10.97
CA GLY A 107 10.52 17.30 12.25
C GLY A 107 9.05 17.62 12.57
N SER A 108 8.13 17.39 11.64
CA SER A 108 6.69 17.60 11.80
C SER A 108 6.05 16.39 12.50
N SER A 109 5.03 16.67 13.29
CA SER A 109 4.13 15.64 13.81
C SER A 109 3.59 14.80 12.65
N ILE A 110 3.50 13.49 12.83
CA ILE A 110 2.85 12.58 11.87
C ILE A 110 1.38 13.00 11.78
N ASP A 111 1.02 13.62 10.66
CA ASP A 111 -0.30 14.17 10.38
C ASP A 111 -1.28 13.15 9.77
N ALA A 112 -0.82 11.91 9.58
CA ALA A 112 -1.60 10.81 9.01
C ALA A 112 -2.98 10.66 9.67
N ALA A 113 -4.01 10.45 8.87
CA ALA A 113 -5.37 10.21 9.35
C ALA A 113 -6.19 9.36 8.38
N TRP A 114 -7.15 8.60 8.92
CA TRP A 114 -8.21 7.99 8.13
C TRP A 114 -9.35 8.98 7.94
N ASP A 115 -9.83 9.13 6.71
CA ASP A 115 -11.09 9.82 6.46
C ASP A 115 -12.31 8.92 6.77
N GLU A 116 -13.51 9.42 6.48
CA GLU A 116 -14.77 8.73 6.78
C GLU A 116 -15.31 7.83 5.66
N THR A 117 -14.66 7.76 4.50
CA THR A 117 -15.21 7.20 3.26
C THR A 117 -15.35 5.67 3.25
N ILE A 118 -14.49 4.93 3.96
CA ILE A 118 -14.51 3.45 3.97
C ILE A 118 -14.92 2.89 5.34
N HIS A 119 -14.10 3.09 6.38
CA HIS A 119 -14.33 2.53 7.72
C HIS A 119 -14.47 3.60 8.82
N VAL A 120 -15.01 4.78 8.48
CA VAL A 120 -15.37 5.83 9.44
C VAL A 120 -14.24 6.16 10.43
N ARG A 121 -13.16 6.80 9.93
CA ARG A 121 -11.96 7.17 10.71
C ARG A 121 -11.15 5.98 11.25
N ASN A 122 -11.35 4.81 10.69
CA ASN A 122 -10.52 3.63 10.87
C ASN A 122 -10.06 3.12 9.50
N GLY A 123 -9.09 2.22 9.51
CA GLY A 123 -8.63 1.49 8.34
C GLY A 123 -7.86 0.24 8.74
N ASN A 124 -7.76 -0.71 7.82
CA ASN A 124 -6.97 -1.92 7.96
C ASN A 124 -5.55 -1.65 7.48
N LEU A 125 -4.58 -2.17 8.21
CA LEU A 125 -3.17 -2.21 7.82
C LEU A 125 -2.73 -3.67 7.78
N ALA A 126 -2.10 -4.06 6.68
CA ALA A 126 -1.35 -5.30 6.58
C ALA A 126 0.14 -4.99 6.75
N TYR A 127 0.84 -5.82 7.52
CA TYR A 127 2.26 -5.68 7.80
C TYR A 127 3.06 -6.71 6.98
N ALA A 128 4.37 -6.48 6.86
CA ALA A 128 5.27 -7.37 6.13
C ALA A 128 5.35 -8.79 6.71
N ASP A 129 4.98 -9.01 7.98
CA ASP A 129 4.84 -10.35 8.58
C ASP A 129 3.54 -11.09 8.22
N GLY A 130 2.66 -10.49 7.42
CA GLY A 130 1.39 -11.06 7.02
C GLY A 130 0.25 -10.87 8.03
N SER A 131 0.50 -10.20 9.16
CA SER A 131 -0.56 -9.80 10.08
C SER A 131 -1.40 -8.66 9.50
N VAL A 132 -2.68 -8.62 9.89
CA VAL A 132 -3.62 -7.57 9.49
C VAL A 132 -4.32 -7.05 10.73
N HIS A 133 -4.35 -5.72 10.89
CA HIS A 133 -4.96 -5.06 12.03
C HIS A 133 -5.81 -3.87 11.57
N GLN A 134 -7.05 -3.81 12.06
CA GLN A 134 -7.84 -2.59 11.97
C GLN A 134 -7.34 -1.60 13.03
N VAL A 135 -7.10 -0.36 12.61
CA VAL A 135 -6.54 0.69 13.45
C VAL A 135 -7.29 2.00 13.27
N ASN A 136 -7.39 2.78 14.35
CA ASN A 136 -7.82 4.17 14.29
C ASN A 136 -6.66 5.09 13.92
N THR A 137 -6.93 6.39 13.74
CA THR A 137 -5.91 7.40 13.39
C THR A 137 -4.74 7.47 14.40
N MET A 138 -5.00 7.28 15.70
CA MET A 138 -3.94 7.32 16.71
C MET A 138 -2.97 6.14 16.53
N ALA A 139 -3.52 4.94 16.34
CA ALA A 139 -2.73 3.74 16.11
C ALA A 139 -2.01 3.78 14.76
N LEU A 140 -2.62 4.32 13.69
CA LEU A 140 -1.93 4.57 12.41
C LEU A 140 -0.66 5.42 12.60
N ARG A 141 -0.77 6.54 13.32
CA ARG A 141 0.38 7.41 13.61
C ARG A 141 1.46 6.71 14.43
N ALA A 142 1.06 5.91 15.41
CA ALA A 142 1.99 5.11 16.20
C ALA A 142 2.76 4.12 15.31
N GLN A 143 2.10 3.46 14.36
CA GLN A 143 2.74 2.50 13.47
C GLN A 143 3.71 3.17 12.47
N ILE A 144 3.36 4.34 11.95
CA ILE A 144 4.30 5.14 11.13
C ILE A 144 5.53 5.53 11.96
N SER A 145 5.33 5.96 13.21
CA SER A 145 6.43 6.29 14.14
C SER A 145 7.33 5.09 14.40
N THR A 146 6.75 3.91 14.62
CA THR A 146 7.48 2.64 14.78
C THR A 146 8.30 2.31 13.54
N GLY A 147 7.74 2.44 12.34
CA GLY A 147 8.49 2.22 11.10
C GLY A 147 9.74 3.11 11.00
N LEU A 148 9.61 4.40 11.33
CA LEU A 148 10.71 5.36 11.33
C LEU A 148 11.76 5.05 12.43
N SER A 149 11.32 4.63 13.63
CA SER A 149 12.22 4.30 14.73
C SER A 149 12.99 2.99 14.50
N LEU A 150 12.39 2.05 13.75
CA LEU A 150 13.02 0.79 13.29
C LEU A 150 13.99 0.97 12.10
N GLY A 151 14.33 2.22 11.78
CA GLY A 151 15.40 2.57 10.85
C GLY A 151 14.95 2.90 9.43
N LEU A 152 13.65 2.97 9.15
CA LEU A 152 13.19 3.56 7.90
C LEU A 152 13.52 5.06 7.87
N SER A 153 14.12 5.52 6.77
CA SER A 153 14.33 6.97 6.58
C SER A 153 13.01 7.68 6.28
N ASN A 154 12.10 6.99 5.60
CA ASN A 154 10.76 7.47 5.28
C ASN A 154 9.77 6.31 5.33
N VAL A 155 8.52 6.62 5.62
CA VAL A 155 7.36 5.76 5.35
C VAL A 155 6.61 6.39 4.19
N VAL A 156 6.34 5.63 3.14
CA VAL A 156 5.63 6.09 1.95
C VAL A 156 4.44 5.19 1.67
N PHE A 157 3.25 5.78 1.59
CA PHE A 157 2.04 5.12 1.11
C PHE A 157 1.73 5.63 -0.28
N SER A 158 1.86 4.74 -1.26
CA SER A 158 1.50 5.03 -2.64
C SER A 158 0.03 4.65 -2.85
N LEU A 159 -0.81 5.66 -3.06
CA LEU A 159 -2.24 5.52 -3.32
C LEU A 159 -2.52 5.01 -4.74
N PRO A 160 -3.63 4.26 -4.91
CA PRO A 160 -4.10 3.82 -6.22
C PRO A 160 -4.38 4.99 -7.17
N ARG A 161 -3.90 4.88 -8.42
CA ARG A 161 -4.04 5.89 -9.47
C ARG A 161 -4.15 5.23 -10.86
N GLY A 162 -4.73 5.95 -11.82
CA GLY A 162 -4.77 5.55 -13.23
C GLY A 162 -3.48 5.87 -13.99
N ILE A 163 -3.43 5.50 -15.27
CA ILE A 163 -2.33 5.85 -16.19
C ILE A 163 -2.50 7.31 -16.63
N PHE A 164 -1.44 8.11 -16.54
CA PHE A 164 -1.40 9.52 -16.98
C PHE A 164 -1.02 9.67 -18.45
#